data_AF-A7FA41-F1
#
_entry.id   AF-A7FA41-F1
#
_cell.length_a   1.000
_cell.length_b   1.000
_cell.length_c   1.000
_cell.angle_alpha   90.00
_cell.angle_beta   90.00
_cell.angle_gamma   90.00
#
_symmetry.space_group_name_H-M   'P 1'
#
loop_
_entity.id
_entity.type
_entity.pdbx_description
1 polymer ?
#
loop_
_entity_poly.entity_id
_entity_poly.type
_entity_poly.pdbx_seq_one_letter_code
_entity_poly.pdbx_strand_id
1 'polypeptide(L)'
;MSLLMYLAPLYAALHAKINDWVFVIIALNGFPYWKANQVGVTLLMSTGLDVLHRETGLSEMINHLPLVIAGISATTTYLLVTLMPGPIAETGDILTADVLVAFAFFGGMQIARATLAPFRGGMCTIYVLMAREPKLIMENHGKIWSRLEELKPAIAEALLKRQS
;
A
#
# COMPACT_ATOMS: atom_id res chain seq x y z
N MET A 1 2.00 23.74 10.43
CA MET A 1 1.57 23.40 9.04
C MET A 1 2.71 23.20 8.02
N SER A 2 3.73 24.07 7.95
CA SER A 2 4.74 24.10 6.87
C SER A 2 5.68 22.88 6.80
N LEU A 3 5.91 22.19 7.92
CA LEU A 3 6.84 21.05 8.00
C LEU A 3 6.23 19.76 7.40
N LEU A 4 4.91 19.61 7.48
CA LEU A 4 4.17 18.51 6.83
C LEU A 4 4.24 18.62 5.30
N MET A 5 4.28 19.85 4.74
CA MET A 5 4.42 20.08 3.30
C MET A 5 5.79 19.64 2.76
N TYR A 6 6.86 19.69 3.55
CA TYR A 6 8.19 19.25 3.13
C TYR A 6 8.43 17.75 3.34
N LEU A 7 7.82 17.14 4.37
CA LEU A 7 7.96 15.70 4.65
C LEU A 7 7.13 14.83 3.71
N ALA A 8 5.94 15.30 3.29
CA ALA A 8 5.08 14.57 2.37
C ALA A 8 5.75 14.17 1.03
N PRO A 9 6.47 15.06 0.31
CA PRO A 9 7.13 14.69 -0.95
C PRO A 9 8.35 13.78 -0.76
N LEU A 10 9.14 13.98 0.31
CA LEU A 10 10.26 13.08 0.64
C LEU A 10 9.76 11.66 0.90
N TYR A 11 8.66 11.56 1.65
CA TYR A 11 7.99 10.32 1.98
C TYR A 11 7.40 9.63 0.72
N ALA A 12 6.72 10.38 -0.14
CA ALA A 12 6.21 9.86 -1.40
C ALA A 12 7.33 9.35 -2.33
N ALA A 13 8.45 10.08 -2.40
CA ALA A 13 9.61 9.69 -3.20
C ALA A 13 10.30 8.42 -2.69
N LEU A 14 10.37 8.22 -1.37
CA LEU A 14 10.92 7.01 -0.77
C LEU A 14 10.01 5.79 -1.03
N HIS A 15 8.69 5.99 -0.91
CA HIS A 15 7.71 4.93 -1.10
C HIS A 15 7.60 4.47 -2.56
N ALA A 16 7.81 5.38 -3.53
CA ALA A 16 7.78 5.08 -4.95
C ALA A 16 8.89 4.11 -5.41
N LYS A 17 9.99 3.99 -4.65
CA LYS A 17 11.12 3.11 -5.00
C LYS A 17 11.02 1.69 -4.43
N ILE A 18 10.13 1.46 -3.47
CA ILE A 18 9.95 0.13 -2.88
C ILE A 18 8.85 -0.58 -3.65
N ASN A 19 9.27 -1.58 -4.42
CA ASN A 19 8.34 -2.41 -5.14
C ASN A 19 7.84 -3.55 -4.21
N ASP A 20 6.54 -3.58 -3.93
CA ASP A 20 5.96 -4.53 -2.97
C ASP A 20 6.10 -5.98 -3.39
N TRP A 21 6.15 -6.20 -4.71
CA TRP A 21 6.34 -7.52 -5.33
C TRP A 21 7.66 -8.18 -4.91
N VAL A 22 8.67 -7.37 -4.58
CA VAL A 22 10.01 -7.83 -4.23
C VAL A 22 10.00 -8.71 -3.00
N PHE A 23 9.27 -8.32 -1.95
CA PHE A 23 9.26 -9.06 -0.69
C PHE A 23 8.72 -10.48 -0.87
N VAL A 24 7.69 -10.64 -1.69
CA VAL A 24 7.11 -11.95 -2.02
C VAL A 24 8.11 -12.78 -2.83
N ILE A 25 8.78 -12.18 -3.81
CA ILE A 25 9.77 -12.88 -4.66
C ILE A 25 10.98 -13.31 -3.81
N ILE A 26 11.42 -12.48 -2.85
CA ILE A 26 12.47 -12.83 -1.89
C ILE A 26 12.00 -13.98 -1.01
N ALA A 27 10.79 -13.91 -0.46
CA ALA A 27 10.25 -14.97 0.39
C ALA A 27 10.13 -16.31 -0.33
N LEU A 28 9.76 -16.31 -1.62
CA LEU A 28 9.59 -17.53 -2.41
C LEU A 28 10.90 -18.12 -2.94
N ASN A 29 11.90 -17.31 -3.27
CA ASN A 29 13.10 -17.77 -3.99
C ASN A 29 14.43 -17.52 -3.26
N GLY A 30 14.43 -16.78 -2.16
CA GLY A 30 15.65 -16.41 -1.44
C GLY A 30 16.62 -15.52 -2.24
N PHE A 31 16.16 -14.85 -3.29
CA PHE A 31 17.03 -14.00 -4.12
C PHE A 31 17.42 -12.69 -3.40
N PRO A 32 18.60 -12.12 -3.73
CA PRO A 32 18.94 -10.78 -3.26
C PRO A 32 17.96 -9.74 -3.84
N TYR A 33 17.72 -8.65 -3.08
CA TYR A 33 16.70 -7.63 -3.37
C TYR A 33 16.68 -7.15 -4.83
N TRP A 34 17.86 -6.81 -5.37
CA TRP A 34 17.97 -6.29 -6.73
C TRP A 34 17.50 -7.29 -7.79
N LYS A 35 17.90 -8.55 -7.65
CA LYS A 35 17.50 -9.64 -8.55
C LYS A 35 16.02 -9.95 -8.39
N ALA A 36 15.52 -9.97 -7.16
CA ALA A 36 14.11 -10.18 -6.87
C ALA A 36 13.23 -9.07 -7.49
N ASN A 37 13.68 -7.82 -7.47
CA ASN A 37 12.98 -6.71 -8.10
C ASN A 37 12.90 -6.84 -9.60
N GLN A 38 14.02 -7.10 -10.27
CA GLN A 38 14.02 -7.27 -11.72
C GLN A 38 13.10 -8.42 -12.16
N VAL A 39 13.16 -9.56 -11.45
CA VAL A 39 12.30 -10.72 -11.74
C VAL A 39 10.84 -10.39 -11.47
N GLY A 40 10.52 -9.74 -10.35
CA GLY A 40 9.15 -9.38 -9.98
C GLY A 40 8.51 -8.40 -10.96
N VAL A 41 9.21 -7.31 -11.30
CA VAL A 41 8.74 -6.33 -12.29
C VAL A 41 8.52 -7.00 -13.65
N THR A 42 9.48 -7.79 -14.13
CA THR A 42 9.37 -8.46 -15.43
C THR A 42 8.20 -9.46 -15.44
N LEU A 43 8.03 -10.22 -14.36
CA LEU A 43 6.94 -11.19 -14.20
C LEU A 43 5.57 -10.51 -14.31
N LEU A 44 5.38 -9.41 -13.58
CA LEU A 44 4.07 -8.74 -13.51
C LEU A 44 3.80 -7.85 -14.72
N MET A 45 4.83 -7.24 -15.31
CA MET A 45 4.68 -6.51 -16.57
C MET A 45 4.36 -7.46 -17.73
N SER A 46 5.04 -8.60 -17.83
CA SER A 46 4.80 -9.58 -18.90
C SER A 46 3.41 -10.21 -18.88
N THR A 47 2.76 -10.22 -17.71
CA THR A 47 1.42 -10.78 -17.51
C THR A 47 0.31 -9.71 -17.49
N GLY A 48 0.67 -8.43 -17.51
CA GLY A 48 -0.30 -7.32 -17.39
C GLY A 48 -0.91 -7.16 -15.99
N LEU A 49 -0.46 -7.94 -15.01
CA LEU A 49 -0.96 -7.92 -13.63
C LEU A 49 -0.59 -6.65 -12.87
N ASP A 50 0.47 -5.93 -13.26
CA ASP A 50 0.79 -4.61 -12.70
C ASP A 50 -0.32 -3.58 -12.99
N VAL A 51 -0.91 -3.64 -14.19
CA VAL A 51 -2.03 -2.76 -14.56
C VAL A 51 -3.27 -3.11 -13.73
N LEU A 52 -3.58 -4.40 -13.59
CA LEU A 52 -4.71 -4.84 -12.76
C LEU A 52 -4.56 -4.38 -11.32
N HIS A 53 -3.37 -4.53 -10.73
CA HIS A 53 -3.12 -4.15 -9.35
C HIS A 53 -3.33 -2.63 -9.13
N ARG A 54 -2.83 -1.79 -10.03
CA ARG A 54 -2.98 -0.33 -9.94
C ARG A 54 -4.41 0.15 -10.18
N GLU A 55 -5.16 -0.53 -11.03
CA GLU A 55 -6.55 -0.18 -11.32
C GLU A 55 -7.54 -0.71 -10.25
N THR A 56 -7.08 -1.54 -9.31
CA THR A 56 -7.97 -2.01 -8.24
C THR A 56 -8.21 -0.92 -7.19
N GLY A 57 -9.49 -0.63 -6.94
CA GLY A 57 -9.89 0.29 -5.86
C GLY A 57 -9.39 -0.15 -4.47
N LEU A 58 -9.08 -1.43 -4.28
CA LEU A 58 -8.52 -1.95 -3.04
C LEU A 58 -7.07 -1.50 -2.82
N SER A 59 -6.24 -1.48 -3.87
CA SER A 59 -4.86 -0.96 -3.79
C SER A 59 -4.87 0.54 -3.46
N GLU A 60 -5.76 1.29 -4.11
CA GLU A 60 -5.96 2.70 -3.85
C GLU A 60 -6.42 2.95 -2.39
N MET A 61 -7.40 2.19 -1.91
CA MET A 61 -7.84 2.28 -0.52
C MET A 61 -6.69 2.03 0.45
N ILE A 62 -5.85 1.01 0.23
CA ILE A 62 -4.74 0.69 1.14
C ILE A 62 -3.69 1.80 1.19
N ASN A 63 -3.47 2.52 0.09
CA ASN A 63 -2.51 3.63 0.05
C ASN A 63 -3.07 4.92 0.67
N HIS A 64 -4.36 5.21 0.48
CA HIS A 64 -4.98 6.45 0.92
C HIS A 64 -5.61 6.39 2.32
N LEU A 65 -5.99 5.20 2.80
CA LEU A 65 -6.61 5.03 4.12
C LEU A 65 -5.73 5.51 5.29
N PRO A 66 -4.39 5.28 5.30
CA PRO A 66 -3.52 5.85 6.33
C PRO A 66 -3.55 7.37 6.40
N LEU A 67 -3.69 8.04 5.26
CA LEU A 67 -3.76 9.51 5.21
C LEU A 67 -5.07 10.02 5.83
N VAL A 68 -6.18 9.33 5.57
CA VAL A 68 -7.49 9.66 6.17
C VAL A 68 -7.43 9.49 7.68
N ILE A 69 -6.87 8.37 8.17
CA ILE A 69 -6.72 8.11 9.60
C ILE A 69 -5.83 9.16 10.27
N ALA A 70 -4.72 9.55 9.62
CA ALA A 70 -3.85 10.61 10.10
C ALA A 70 -4.56 11.97 10.15
N GLY A 71 -5.40 12.29 9.16
CA GLY A 71 -6.23 13.49 9.16
C GLY A 71 -7.23 13.52 10.31
N ILE A 72 -7.90 12.40 10.57
CA ILE A 72 -8.83 12.26 11.70
C ILE A 72 -8.09 12.40 13.04
N SER A 73 -6.92 11.76 13.19
CA SER A 73 -6.15 11.86 14.44
C SER A 73 -5.66 13.29 14.68
N ALA A 74 -5.15 13.96 13.66
CA ALA A 74 -4.71 15.36 13.75
C ALA A 74 -5.86 16.31 14.10
N THR A 75 -7.01 16.14 13.45
CA THR A 75 -8.21 16.95 13.70
C THR A 75 -8.73 16.72 15.12
N THR A 76 -8.74 15.47 15.57
CA THR A 76 -9.15 15.10 16.94
C THR A 76 -8.20 15.70 17.97
N THR A 77 -6.88 15.59 17.78
CA THR A 77 -5.89 16.19 18.68
C THR A 77 -5.98 17.71 18.70
N TYR A 78 -6.20 18.37 17.57
CA TYR A 78 -6.41 19.81 17.51
C TYR A 78 -7.65 20.24 18.30
N LEU A 79 -8.78 19.55 18.13
CA LEU A 79 -9.99 19.79 18.91
C LEU A 79 -9.77 19.55 20.41
N LEU A 80 -9.04 18.51 20.78
CA LEU A 80 -8.74 18.22 22.20
C LEU A 80 -7.87 19.31 22.83
N VAL A 81 -6.83 19.79 22.15
CA VAL A 81 -5.93 20.84 22.67
C VAL A 81 -6.63 22.19 22.78
N THR A 82 -7.58 22.49 21.90
CA THR A 82 -8.32 23.77 21.92
C THR A 82 -9.50 23.78 22.89
N LEU A 83 -10.15 22.63 23.14
CA LEU A 83 -11.37 22.55 23.94
C LEU A 83 -11.14 22.09 25.40
N MET A 84 -10.08 21.34 25.70
CA MET A 84 -9.82 20.92 27.08
C MET A 84 -9.03 21.98 27.85
N PRO A 85 -9.46 22.33 29.08
CA PRO A 85 -8.68 23.18 29.96
C PRO A 85 -7.39 22.46 30.37
N GLY A 86 -6.25 23.10 30.07
CA GLY A 86 -4.92 22.57 30.34
C GLY A 86 -3.85 23.62 30.06
N PRO A 87 -2.60 23.38 30.50
CA PRO A 87 -1.53 24.38 30.45
C PRO A 87 -1.24 24.88 29.04
N ILE A 88 -1.49 24.07 28.00
CA ILE A 88 -1.28 24.46 26.60
C ILE A 88 -2.38 25.43 26.12
N ALA A 89 -3.63 25.20 26.54
CA ALA A 89 -4.76 26.08 26.23
C ALA A 89 -4.65 27.42 26.97
N GLU A 90 -4.13 27.41 28.20
CA GLU A 90 -3.97 28.61 29.03
C GLU A 90 -2.71 29.43 28.70
N THR A 91 -1.60 28.79 28.32
CA THR A 91 -0.34 29.48 28.00
C THR A 91 -0.32 29.99 26.55
N GLY A 92 -1.23 29.52 25.70
CA GLY A 92 -1.29 29.93 24.29
C GLY A 92 -0.03 29.54 23.51
N ASP A 93 0.67 28.49 23.93
CA ASP A 93 1.93 28.08 23.31
C ASP A 93 1.67 27.31 22.01
N ILE A 94 1.59 28.08 20.92
CA ILE A 94 1.28 27.62 19.56
C ILE A 94 2.29 26.58 19.10
N LEU A 95 3.56 26.68 19.51
CA LEU A 95 4.63 25.74 19.12
C LEU A 95 4.39 24.35 19.68
N THR A 96 4.03 24.26 20.96
CA THR A 96 3.79 22.97 21.63
C THR A 96 2.51 22.31 21.11
N ALA A 97 1.48 23.10 20.80
CA ALA A 97 0.24 22.61 20.17
C ALA A 97 0.49 22.06 18.75
N ASP A 98 1.24 22.77 17.91
CA ASP A 98 1.56 22.35 16.54
C ASP A 98 2.39 21.06 16.52
N VAL A 99 3.35 20.92 17.43
CA VAL A 99 4.18 19.71 17.56
C VAL A 99 3.33 18.51 17.98
N LEU A 100 2.39 18.68 18.91
CA LEU A 100 1.53 17.58 19.37
C LEU A 100 0.58 17.10 18.26
N VAL A 101 -0.01 18.03 17.49
CA VAL A 101 -0.86 17.70 16.34
C VAL A 101 -0.04 16.99 15.25
N ALA A 102 1.18 17.44 14.97
CA ALA A 102 2.07 16.77 14.04
C ALA A 102 2.44 15.35 14.52
N PHE A 103 2.70 15.16 15.80
CA PHE A 103 3.01 13.84 16.37
C PHE A 103 1.80 12.90 16.28
N ALA A 104 0.59 13.40 16.54
CA ALA A 104 -0.65 12.63 16.39
C ALA A 104 -0.92 12.23 14.93
N PHE A 105 -0.61 13.11 13.97
CA PHE A 105 -0.70 12.81 12.54
C PHE A 105 0.26 11.68 12.15
N PHE A 106 1.54 11.79 12.51
CA PHE A 106 2.54 10.77 12.20
C PHE A 106 2.24 9.45 12.94
N GLY A 107 1.88 9.51 14.21
CA GLY A 107 1.51 8.33 15.00
C GLY A 107 0.33 7.57 14.39
N GLY A 108 -0.76 8.28 14.07
CA GLY A 108 -1.93 7.70 13.42
C GLY A 108 -1.62 7.07 12.07
N MET A 109 -0.82 7.78 11.24
CA MET A 109 -0.39 7.27 9.94
C MET A 109 0.42 5.98 10.07
N GLN A 110 1.39 5.94 10.99
CA GLN A 110 2.29 4.80 11.13
C GLN A 110 1.57 3.55 11.67
N ILE A 111 0.64 3.73 12.61
CA ILE A 111 -0.19 2.64 13.13
C ILE A 111 -1.06 2.08 12.00
N ALA A 112 -1.77 2.94 11.26
CA ALA A 112 -2.60 2.50 10.14
C ALA A 112 -1.80 1.71 9.09
N ARG A 113 -0.58 2.14 8.79
CA ARG A 113 0.31 1.44 7.86
C ARG A 113 0.78 0.10 8.37
N ALA A 114 1.13 0.00 9.65
CA ALA A 114 1.49 -1.28 10.26
C ALA A 114 0.31 -2.27 10.19
N THR A 115 -0.92 -1.80 10.40
CA THR A 115 -2.13 -2.62 10.29
C THR A 115 -2.44 -3.06 8.85
N LEU A 116 -2.17 -2.21 7.86
CA LEU A 116 -2.43 -2.51 6.44
C LEU A 116 -1.29 -3.28 5.75
N ALA A 117 -0.10 -3.33 6.35
CA ALA A 117 1.04 -4.10 5.85
C ALA A 117 0.72 -5.58 5.50
N PRO A 118 0.03 -6.37 6.36
CA PRO A 118 -0.31 -7.76 6.01
C PRO A 118 -1.28 -7.86 4.82
N PHE A 119 -2.21 -6.92 4.67
CA PHE A 119 -3.13 -6.90 3.53
C PHE A 119 -2.39 -6.65 2.22
N ARG A 120 -1.46 -5.68 2.24
CA ARG A 120 -0.60 -5.37 1.10
C ARG A 120 0.25 -6.59 0.70
N GLY A 121 0.86 -7.26 1.68
CA GLY A 121 1.62 -8.49 1.45
C GLY A 121 0.77 -9.65 0.92
N GLY A 122 -0.43 -9.83 1.45
CA GLY A 122 -1.38 -10.86 1.01
C GLY A 122 -1.81 -10.68 -0.44
N MET A 123 -2.23 -9.46 -0.81
CA MET A 123 -2.55 -9.14 -2.20
C MET A 123 -1.37 -9.40 -3.13
N CYS A 124 -0.18 -8.94 -2.74
CA CYS A 124 1.02 -9.12 -3.57
C CYS A 124 1.31 -10.61 -3.79
N THR A 125 1.11 -11.43 -2.77
CA THR A 125 1.33 -12.88 -2.83
C THR A 125 0.37 -13.56 -3.80
N ILE A 126 -0.92 -13.21 -3.75
CA ILE A 126 -1.94 -13.78 -4.64
C ILE A 126 -1.60 -13.47 -6.11
N TYR A 127 -1.27 -12.23 -6.43
CA TYR A 127 -0.92 -11.83 -7.79
C TYR A 127 0.38 -12.48 -8.29
N VAL A 128 1.40 -12.63 -7.43
CA VAL A 128 2.63 -13.33 -7.79
C VAL A 128 2.38 -14.83 -8.02
N LEU A 129 1.52 -15.46 -7.20
CA LEU A 129 1.10 -16.84 -7.41
C LEU A 129 0.32 -16.99 -8.72
N MET A 130 -0.60 -16.07 -9.01
CA MET A 130 -1.35 -16.02 -10.27
C MET A 130 -0.41 -15.88 -11.49
N ALA A 131 0.62 -15.06 -11.38
CA ALA A 131 1.61 -14.88 -12.44
C ALA A 131 2.49 -16.13 -12.65
N ARG A 132 2.76 -16.90 -11.59
CA ARG A 132 3.62 -18.10 -11.66
C ARG A 132 2.88 -19.35 -12.10
N GLU A 133 1.73 -19.64 -11.49
CA GLU A 133 0.99 -20.90 -11.67
C GLU A 133 -0.51 -20.65 -11.89
N PRO A 134 -0.90 -20.04 -13.04
CA PRO A 134 -2.31 -19.77 -13.34
C PRO A 134 -3.18 -21.04 -13.37
N LYS A 135 -2.64 -22.19 -13.79
CA LYS A 135 -3.36 -23.48 -13.80
C LYS A 135 -3.84 -23.89 -12.41
N LEU A 136 -3.04 -23.67 -11.37
CA LEU A 136 -3.42 -23.99 -9.99
C LEU A 136 -4.62 -23.14 -9.53
N ILE A 137 -4.70 -21.89 -10.01
CA ILE A 137 -5.83 -21.00 -9.72
C ILE A 137 -7.08 -21.41 -10.51
N MET A 138 -6.92 -21.85 -11.77
CA MET A 138 -8.04 -22.38 -12.56
C MET A 138 -8.64 -23.62 -11.91
N GLU A 139 -7.79 -24.52 -11.41
CA GLU A 139 -8.22 -25.78 -10.78
C GLU A 139 -8.83 -25.55 -9.39
N ASN A 140 -8.14 -24.82 -8.50
CA ASN A 140 -8.58 -24.65 -7.11
C ASN A 140 -9.60 -23.51 -6.93
N HIS A 141 -9.60 -22.52 -7.83
CA HIS A 141 -10.39 -21.28 -7.70
C HIS A 141 -11.00 -20.84 -9.05
N GLY A 142 -11.61 -21.78 -9.79
CA GLY A 142 -12.21 -21.51 -11.10
C GLY A 142 -13.19 -20.32 -11.16
N LYS A 143 -13.92 -20.04 -10.08
CA LYS A 143 -14.80 -18.85 -10.00
C LYS A 143 -14.03 -17.53 -10.10
N ILE A 144 -12.82 -17.44 -9.53
CA ILE A 144 -11.98 -16.24 -9.62
C ILE A 144 -11.48 -16.10 -11.06
N TRP A 145 -11.10 -17.21 -11.68
CA TRP A 145 -10.65 -17.23 -13.07
C TRP A 145 -11.74 -16.77 -14.04
N SER A 146 -12.97 -17.30 -13.92
CA SER A 146 -14.08 -16.86 -14.78
C SER A 146 -14.38 -15.36 -14.64
N ARG A 147 -14.27 -14.81 -13.43
CA ARG A 147 -14.43 -13.36 -13.22
C ARG A 147 -13.28 -12.55 -13.80
N LEU A 148 -12.05 -13.07 -13.76
CA LEU A 148 -10.89 -12.44 -14.39
C LEU A 148 -11.06 -12.39 -15.91
N GLU A 149 -11.53 -13.48 -16.52
CA GLU A 149 -11.85 -13.53 -17.96
C GLU A 149 -12.96 -12.54 -18.35
N GLU A 150 -14.02 -12.41 -17.54
CA GLU A 150 -15.10 -11.44 -17.77
C GLU A 150 -14.62 -9.98 -17.66
N LEU A 151 -13.79 -9.65 -16.66
CA LEU A 151 -13.38 -8.27 -16.37
C LEU A 151 -12.21 -7.79 -17.24
N LYS A 152 -11.22 -8.64 -17.46
CA LYS A 152 -9.96 -8.30 -18.16
C LYS A 152 -9.44 -9.50 -18.98
N PRO A 153 -10.07 -9.81 -20.13
CA PRO A 153 -9.71 -10.98 -20.95
C PRO A 153 -8.26 -10.96 -21.45
N ALA A 154 -7.70 -9.78 -21.73
CA ALA A 154 -6.31 -9.63 -22.19
C ALA A 154 -5.27 -10.15 -21.17
N ILE A 155 -5.58 -10.06 -19.87
CA ILE A 155 -4.70 -10.54 -18.80
C ILE A 155 -4.80 -12.07 -18.69
N ALA A 156 -6.01 -12.63 -18.81
CA ALA A 156 -6.22 -14.07 -18.82
C ALA A 156 -5.49 -14.74 -20.00
N GLU A 157 -5.56 -14.14 -21.20
CA GLU A 157 -4.85 -14.64 -22.38
C GLU A 157 -3.32 -14.56 -22.21
N ALA A 158 -2.80 -13.46 -21.65
CA ALA A 158 -1.37 -13.31 -21.37
C ALA A 158 -0.85 -14.35 -20.36
N LEU A 159 -1.66 -14.67 -19.34
CA LEU A 159 -1.34 -15.70 -18.35
C LEU A 159 -1.31 -17.11 -18.96
N LEU A 160 -2.23 -17.42 -19.87
CA LEU A 160 -2.26 -18.71 -20.58
C LEU A 160 -1.11 -18.84 -21.58
N LYS A 161 -0.85 -17.81 -22.39
CA LYS A 161 0.22 -17.80 -23.40
C LYS A 161 1.62 -17.97 -22.80
N ARG A 162 1.82 -17.51 -21.56
CA ARG A 162 3.09 -17.67 -20.85
C ARG A 162 3.39 -19.12 -20.45
N GLN A 163 2.38 -19.98 -20.43
CA GLN A 163 2.52 -21.40 -20.07
C GLN A 163 2.57 -22.37 -21.26
N SER A 164 2.37 -21.88 -22.49
CA SER A 164 2.56 -22.63 -23.74
C SER A 164 3.98 -22.48 -24.25
#